data_AF-A0A1F4XZC1-F1
#
_entry.id   AF-A0A1F4XZC1-F1
#
_cell.length_a   1.000
_cell.length_b   1.000
_cell.length_c   1.000
_cell.angle_alpha   90.00
_cell.angle_beta   90.00
_cell.angle_gamma   90.00
#
_symmetry.space_group_name_H-M   'P 1'
#
loop_
_entity.id
_entity.type
_entity.pdbx_description
1 polymer ?
#
loop_
_entity_poly.entity_id
_entity_poly.type
_entity_poly.pdbx_seq_one_letter_code
_entity_poly.pdbx_strand_id
1 'polypeptide(L)'
;MAYRTILYTLAGALLVLMPIIVEAQTGGLVPCLGVFDCNLCTLGKLTQNVINFLIAVSIPISVALFAWAGWLYFSSAANPGQIDSAKKIFTSVFIGFLIAVGAWLGVQTMLKTLLKDGYYRSWDDIQCVTDVGKTAGRRQSGFTVGEWLNKVLNPLRQANLGVTYAPNCPSDYPIRQTETGQCCTDRNYTSCIQGPTGATPPGISGFTYQSGIDRQLGAASAELNNLISCMGSRVGGQISSISDSYIVDGRNTWDQCRAGQCQHTAGSCHYGGRNCGDQSYAVDLVGDNNALKDAARQCGANFVLDEGNHVHASVGAACGCN
;
A
#
# COMPACT_ATOMS: atom_id res chain seq x y z
N MET A 1 2.50 40.75 29.17
CA MET A 1 2.33 40.40 27.75
C MET A 1 3.32 39.33 27.29
N ALA A 2 4.61 39.39 27.66
CA ALA A 2 5.64 38.42 27.25
C ALA A 2 5.32 36.93 27.50
N TYR A 3 4.73 36.59 28.65
CA TYR A 3 4.36 35.19 28.99
C TYR A 3 3.36 34.57 28.01
N ARG A 4 2.39 35.35 27.52
CA ARG A 4 1.36 34.86 26.57
C ARG A 4 1.98 34.60 25.21
N THR A 5 2.86 35.48 24.75
CA THR A 5 3.59 35.32 23.48
C THR A 5 4.51 34.10 23.53
N ILE A 6 5.21 33.88 24.66
CA ILE A 6 6.05 32.69 24.89
C ILE A 6 5.21 31.40 24.92
N LEU A 7 4.02 31.44 25.52
CA LEU A 7 3.13 30.28 25.58
C LEU A 7 2.58 29.90 24.20
N TYR A 8 2.27 30.88 23.34
CA TYR A 8 1.80 30.65 21.97
C TYR A 8 2.92 30.20 21.03
N THR A 9 4.15 30.69 21.18
CA THR A 9 5.28 30.20 20.38
C THR A 9 5.68 28.78 20.78
N LEU A 10 5.65 28.44 22.08
CA LEU A 10 5.88 27.07 22.56
C LEU A 10 4.75 26.12 22.15
N ALA A 11 3.49 26.54 22.25
CA ALA A 11 2.36 25.72 21.80
C ALA A 11 2.36 25.51 20.28
N GLY A 12 2.70 26.53 19.48
CA GLY A 12 2.84 26.42 18.03
C GLY A 12 3.99 25.50 17.62
N ALA A 13 5.14 25.60 18.28
CA ALA A 13 6.26 24.68 18.06
C ALA A 13 5.90 23.23 18.44
N LEU A 14 5.21 23.03 19.57
CA LEU A 14 4.77 21.71 20.03
C LEU A 14 3.75 21.07 19.07
N LEU A 15 2.84 21.85 18.48
CA LEU A 15 1.79 21.39 17.57
C LEU A 15 2.33 21.05 16.17
N VAL A 16 3.40 21.73 15.73
CA VAL A 16 4.14 21.40 14.49
C VAL A 16 5.07 20.18 14.68
N LEU A 17 5.55 19.93 15.90
CA LEU A 17 6.40 18.78 16.22
C LEU A 17 5.63 17.49 16.51
N MET A 18 4.33 17.56 16.84
CA MET A 18 3.49 16.38 17.14
C MET A 18 3.45 15.29 16.05
N PRO A 19 3.32 15.60 14.73
CA PRO A 19 3.31 14.54 13.72
C PRO A 19 4.68 13.88 13.50
N ILE A 20 5.77 14.44 14.04
CA ILE A 20 7.14 14.05 13.69
C ILE A 20 7.69 12.98 14.65
N ILE A 21 7.19 12.92 15.89
CA ILE A 21 7.62 11.95 16.90
C ILE A 21 6.88 10.60 16.78
N VAL A 22 5.75 10.56 16.07
CA VAL A 22 4.90 9.36 15.96
C VAL A 22 5.43 8.35 14.94
N GLU A 23 6.21 8.78 13.95
CA GLU A 23 6.65 7.91 12.83
C GLU A 23 8.04 7.27 13.01
N ALA A 24 8.73 7.51 14.12
CA ALA A 24 10.12 7.08 14.30
C ALA A 24 10.32 5.60 14.70
N GLN A 25 9.27 4.76 14.75
CA GLN A 25 9.33 3.46 15.44
C GLN A 25 9.22 2.19 14.58
N THR A 26 9.16 2.24 13.26
CA THR A 26 8.85 1.04 12.45
C THR A 26 10.02 0.41 11.69
N GLY A 27 11.26 0.90 11.85
CA GLY A 27 12.45 0.24 11.30
C GLY A 27 13.70 0.58 12.10
N GLY A 28 14.28 -0.42 12.78
CA GLY A 28 15.51 -0.21 13.56
C GLY A 28 16.65 0.34 12.70
N LEU A 29 17.42 1.29 13.27
CA LEU A 29 18.56 1.92 12.60
C LEU A 29 19.60 0.87 12.14
N VAL A 30 19.80 -0.16 12.97
CA VAL A 30 20.72 -1.27 12.72
C VAL A 30 19.93 -2.46 12.14
N PRO A 31 20.16 -2.83 10.86
CA PRO A 31 19.40 -3.88 10.18
C PRO A 31 19.89 -5.32 10.46
N CYS A 32 20.90 -5.50 11.32
CA CYS A 32 21.43 -6.81 11.69
C CYS A 32 21.12 -7.17 13.16
N LEU A 33 20.72 -8.42 13.37
CA LEU A 33 20.45 -8.98 14.71
C LEU A 33 21.45 -10.10 15.08
N GLY A 34 22.43 -10.40 14.22
CA GLY A 34 23.47 -11.43 14.43
C GLY A 34 24.68 -11.29 13.51
N VAL A 35 25.79 -11.94 13.87
CA VAL A 35 27.10 -11.84 13.16
C VAL A 35 27.14 -12.51 11.79
N PHE A 36 26.19 -13.38 11.47
CA PHE A 36 26.14 -14.11 10.18
C PHE A 36 25.27 -13.44 9.11
N ASP A 37 24.50 -12.38 9.46
CA ASP A 37 23.59 -11.67 8.54
C ASP A 37 24.13 -10.28 8.11
N CYS A 38 25.36 -9.97 8.48
CA CYS A 38 26.06 -8.73 8.14
C CYS A 38 26.84 -8.87 6.83
N ASN A 39 26.12 -8.89 5.70
CA ASN A 39 26.75 -8.79 4.38
C ASN A 39 26.93 -7.31 3.95
N LEU A 40 27.67 -7.07 2.86
CA LEU A 40 27.84 -5.72 2.29
C LEU A 40 26.50 -5.06 1.93
N CYS A 41 25.47 -5.85 1.65
CA CYS A 41 24.11 -5.36 1.44
C CYS A 41 23.51 -4.76 2.72
N THR A 42 23.63 -5.45 3.85
CA THR A 42 23.14 -5.00 5.16
C THR A 42 23.87 -3.74 5.60
N LEU A 43 25.15 -3.59 5.22
CA LEU A 43 25.91 -2.35 5.40
C LEU A 43 25.32 -1.21 4.55
N GLY A 44 25.01 -1.45 3.28
CA GLY A 44 24.33 -0.45 2.42
C GLY A 44 22.97 -0.03 2.97
N LYS A 45 22.18 -0.97 3.49
CA LYS A 45 20.90 -0.68 4.16
C LYS A 45 21.10 0.14 5.44
N LEU A 46 22.11 -0.16 6.25
CA LEU A 46 22.45 0.62 7.43
C LEU A 46 22.78 2.07 7.05
N THR A 47 23.62 2.25 6.02
CA THR A 47 23.95 3.60 5.50
C THR A 47 22.70 4.34 5.08
N GLN A 48 21.76 3.67 4.39
CA GLN A 48 20.50 4.29 3.98
C GLN A 48 19.63 4.67 5.18
N ASN A 49 19.50 3.79 6.17
CA ASN A 49 18.75 4.08 7.40
C ASN A 49 19.34 5.28 8.16
N VAL A 50 20.67 5.39 8.24
CA VAL A 50 21.34 6.51 8.89
C VAL A 50 21.10 7.82 8.15
N ILE A 51 21.24 7.82 6.82
CA ILE A 51 20.99 9.01 5.99
C ILE A 51 19.52 9.44 6.13
N ASN A 52 18.59 8.49 6.05
CA ASN A 52 17.17 8.77 6.17
C ASN A 52 16.80 9.28 7.55
N PHE A 53 17.39 8.72 8.61
CA PHE A 53 17.21 9.21 9.98
C PHE A 53 17.74 10.64 10.17
N LEU A 54 18.96 10.92 9.67
CA LEU A 54 19.55 12.26 9.78
C LEU A 54 18.73 13.30 9.02
N ILE A 55 18.25 12.96 7.82
CA ILE A 55 17.41 13.87 7.05
C ILE A 55 16.04 14.04 7.73
N ALA A 56 15.41 12.97 8.21
CA ALA A 56 14.15 13.01 8.96
C ALA A 56 14.20 13.98 10.15
N VAL A 57 15.31 14.01 10.87
CA VAL A 57 15.53 14.92 12.01
C VAL A 57 15.96 16.32 11.57
N SER A 58 16.69 16.46 10.47
CA SER A 58 17.20 17.76 10.01
C SER A 58 16.10 18.71 9.52
N ILE A 59 15.05 18.18 8.90
CA ILE A 59 13.99 18.98 8.30
C ILE A 59 13.14 19.71 9.36
N PRO A 60 12.62 19.07 10.42
CA PRO A 60 11.89 19.78 11.47
C PRO A 60 12.74 20.82 12.19
N ILE A 61 14.02 20.51 12.43
CA ILE A 61 14.96 21.46 13.03
C ILE A 61 15.12 22.69 12.11
N SER A 62 15.27 22.46 10.80
CA SER A 62 15.40 23.55 9.83
C SER A 62 14.14 24.41 9.78
N VAL A 63 12.95 23.80 9.77
CA VAL A 63 11.66 24.53 9.83
C VAL A 63 11.55 25.36 11.10
N ALA A 64 11.93 24.82 12.26
CA ALA A 64 11.92 25.54 13.53
C ALA A 64 12.89 26.74 13.53
N LEU A 65 14.10 26.57 12.99
CA LEU A 65 15.09 27.64 12.89
C LEU A 65 14.67 28.73 11.92
N PHE A 66 14.04 28.38 10.78
CA PHE A 66 13.47 29.36 9.85
C PHE A 66 12.31 30.14 10.48
N ALA A 67 11.42 29.45 11.20
CA ALA A 67 10.33 30.11 11.92
C ALA A 67 10.85 31.06 13.00
N TRP A 68 11.89 30.65 13.75
CA TRP A 68 12.55 31.49 14.75
C TRP A 68 13.23 32.71 14.12
N ALA A 69 13.97 32.52 13.02
CA ALA A 69 14.59 33.62 12.30
C ALA A 69 13.55 34.61 11.75
N GLY A 70 12.43 34.10 11.22
CA GLY A 70 11.32 34.92 10.75
C GLY A 70 10.69 35.74 11.87
N TRP A 71 10.39 35.10 13.00
CA TRP A 71 9.85 35.79 14.17
C TRP A 71 10.80 36.88 14.67
N LEU A 72 12.08 36.54 14.86
CA LEU A 72 13.10 37.47 15.32
C LEU A 72 13.21 38.67 14.36
N TYR A 73 13.20 38.45 13.05
CA TYR A 73 13.26 39.51 12.06
C TYR A 73 12.08 40.50 12.16
N PHE A 74 10.84 39.99 12.29
CA PHE A 74 9.65 40.83 12.38
C PHE A 74 9.48 41.51 13.76
N SER A 75 9.92 40.87 14.85
CA SER A 75 9.80 41.41 16.20
C SER A 75 10.90 42.41 16.57
N SER A 76 11.94 42.57 15.75
CA SER A 76 13.15 43.33 16.10
C SER A 76 12.97 44.86 16.20
N ALA A 77 11.81 45.43 15.85
CA ALA A 77 11.50 46.87 15.97
C ALA A 77 12.67 47.82 15.62
N ALA A 78 13.34 47.55 14.47
CA ALA A 78 14.50 48.29 13.97
C ALA A 78 15.80 48.22 14.81
N ASN A 79 15.92 47.30 15.77
CA ASN A 79 17.19 47.01 16.43
C ASN A 79 18.15 46.30 15.44
N PRO A 80 19.26 46.95 15.03
CA PRO A 80 20.16 46.39 14.03
C PRO A 80 20.82 45.08 14.46
N GLY A 81 21.07 44.86 15.76
CA GLY A 81 21.70 43.65 16.26
C GLY A 81 20.82 42.40 16.17
N GLN A 82 19.51 42.55 16.37
CA GLN A 82 18.57 41.42 16.26
C GLN A 82 18.25 41.10 14.80
N ILE A 83 18.18 42.12 13.94
CA ILE A 83 18.04 41.94 12.48
C ILE A 83 19.25 41.20 11.91
N ASP A 84 20.46 41.56 12.32
CA ASP A 84 21.69 40.89 11.86
C ASP A 84 21.73 39.43 12.32
N SER A 85 21.33 39.18 13.57
CA SER A 85 21.21 37.82 14.11
C SER A 85 20.20 36.96 13.33
N ALA A 86 19.02 37.51 12.98
CA ALA A 86 18.01 36.82 12.19
C ALA A 86 18.53 36.46 10.78
N LYS A 87 19.20 37.40 10.10
CA LYS A 87 19.80 37.17 8.77
C LYS A 87 20.88 36.10 8.82
N LYS A 88 21.71 36.10 9.88
CA LYS A 88 22.75 35.11 10.07
C LYS A 88 22.17 33.70 10.21
N ILE A 89 21.17 33.52 11.08
CA ILE A 89 20.48 32.23 11.27
C ILE A 89 19.85 31.78 9.94
N PHE A 90 19.10 32.65 9.28
CA PHE A 90 18.44 32.34 8.02
C PHE A 90 19.44 31.88 6.94
N THR A 91 20.53 32.62 6.76
CA THR A 91 21.54 32.32 5.74
C THR A 91 22.30 31.03 6.06
N SER A 92 22.64 30.78 7.32
CA SER A 92 23.29 29.53 7.73
C SER A 92 22.44 28.30 7.46
N VAL A 93 21.14 28.35 7.80
CA VAL A 93 20.22 27.22 7.55
C VAL A 93 19.99 27.04 6.06
N PHE A 94 19.83 28.13 5.30
CA PHE A 94 19.63 28.10 3.85
C PHE A 94 20.83 27.47 3.11
N ILE A 95 22.05 27.86 3.47
CA ILE A 95 23.27 27.27 2.88
C ILE A 95 23.37 25.79 3.24
N GLY A 96 23.10 25.42 4.50
CA GLY A 96 23.09 24.02 4.92
C GLY A 96 22.10 23.16 4.12
N PHE A 97 20.90 23.69 3.88
CA PHE A 97 19.88 23.04 3.06
C PHE A 97 20.33 22.87 1.60
N LEU A 98 20.93 23.91 0.99
CA LEU A 98 21.45 23.81 -0.37
C LEU A 98 22.56 22.77 -0.50
N ILE A 99 23.45 22.66 0.48
CA ILE A 99 24.51 21.65 0.50
C ILE A 99 23.91 20.25 0.59
N ALA A 100 22.92 20.03 1.46
CA ALA A 100 22.28 18.73 1.63
C ALA A 100 21.59 18.26 0.33
N VAL A 101 20.81 19.15 -0.30
CA VAL A 101 20.14 18.86 -1.58
C VAL A 101 21.16 18.70 -2.71
N GLY A 102 22.20 19.54 -2.73
CA GLY A 102 23.28 19.47 -3.72
C GLY A 102 24.07 18.17 -3.64
N ALA A 103 24.38 17.69 -2.44
CA ALA A 103 25.05 16.41 -2.22
C ALA A 103 24.18 15.24 -2.71
N TRP A 104 22.89 15.26 -2.40
CA TRP A 104 21.93 14.26 -2.86
C TRP A 104 21.88 14.16 -4.38
N LEU A 105 21.70 15.31 -5.04
CA LEU A 105 21.62 15.41 -6.48
C LEU A 105 22.95 15.04 -7.14
N GLY A 106 24.07 15.44 -6.51
CA GLY A 106 25.42 15.15 -7.00
C GLY A 106 25.70 13.66 -7.07
N VAL A 107 25.46 12.93 -5.98
CA VAL A 107 25.63 11.47 -5.93
C VAL A 107 24.68 10.78 -6.94
N GLN A 108 23.43 11.23 -6.99
CA GLN A 108 22.44 10.71 -7.94
C GLN A 108 22.87 10.91 -9.40
N THR A 109 23.39 12.10 -9.73
CA THR A 109 23.85 12.43 -11.09
C THR A 109 25.08 11.60 -11.44
N MET A 110 26.03 11.50 -10.52
CA MET A 110 27.26 10.75 -10.74
C MET A 110 26.98 9.27 -11.01
N LEU A 111 26.12 8.64 -10.19
CA LEU A 111 25.76 7.24 -10.38
C LEU A 111 24.95 7.02 -11.67
N LYS A 112 24.05 7.93 -12.06
CA LYS A 112 23.36 7.86 -13.37
C LYS A 112 24.32 7.93 -14.56
N THR A 113 25.39 8.71 -14.45
CA THR A 113 26.37 8.84 -15.55
C THR A 113 27.31 7.64 -15.66
N LEU A 114 27.57 6.93 -14.56
CA LEU A 114 28.53 5.83 -14.51
C LEU A 114 27.87 4.45 -14.67
N LEU A 115 26.60 4.29 -14.28
CA LEU A 115 25.88 3.01 -14.32
C LEU A 115 24.79 3.04 -15.39
N LYS A 116 24.62 1.93 -16.12
CA LYS A 116 23.51 1.76 -17.09
C LYS A 116 22.15 1.68 -16.37
N ASP A 117 21.10 2.15 -17.04
CA ASP A 117 19.72 2.24 -16.52
C ASP A 117 19.14 0.90 -16.01
N GLY A 118 19.68 -0.23 -16.46
CA GLY A 118 19.29 -1.57 -15.98
C GLY A 118 19.80 -1.92 -14.56
N TYR A 119 20.86 -1.27 -14.08
CA TYR A 119 21.51 -1.57 -12.80
C TYR A 119 21.29 -0.50 -11.73
N TYR A 120 20.77 0.67 -12.12
CA TYR A 120 20.67 1.82 -11.22
C TYR A 120 19.36 2.58 -11.44
N ARG A 121 18.57 2.75 -10.37
CA ARG A 121 17.37 3.58 -10.38
C ARG A 121 17.56 4.84 -9.54
N SER A 122 17.90 4.66 -8.27
CA SER A 122 18.23 5.74 -7.34
C SER A 122 19.16 5.21 -6.25
N TRP A 123 19.97 6.08 -5.68
CA TRP A 123 20.85 5.70 -4.57
C TRP A 123 20.11 5.62 -3.23
N ASP A 124 18.95 6.27 -3.11
CA ASP A 124 18.11 6.24 -1.90
C ASP A 124 17.46 4.87 -1.63
N ASP A 125 17.46 4.00 -2.64
CA ASP A 125 16.82 2.69 -2.57
C ASP A 125 17.79 1.60 -3.06
N ILE A 126 18.68 1.18 -2.16
CA ILE A 126 19.62 0.09 -2.42
C ILE A 126 18.88 -1.25 -2.26
N GLN A 127 18.43 -1.79 -3.38
CA GLN A 127 17.84 -3.13 -3.45
C GLN A 127 18.94 -4.18 -3.48
N CYS A 128 19.06 -4.94 -2.41
CA CYS A 128 19.97 -6.08 -2.39
C CYS A 128 19.33 -7.30 -3.03
N VAL A 129 19.98 -7.84 -4.05
CA VAL A 129 19.68 -9.18 -4.58
C VAL A 129 20.50 -10.19 -3.77
N THR A 130 19.83 -11.01 -2.97
CA THR A 130 20.44 -12.22 -2.43
C THR A 130 20.26 -13.33 -3.45
N ASP A 131 21.34 -13.71 -4.15
CA ASP A 131 21.36 -14.87 -5.03
C ASP A 131 21.35 -16.17 -4.21
N VAL A 132 20.17 -16.65 -3.82
CA VAL A 132 19.73 -18.06 -3.90
C VAL A 132 18.25 -18.15 -3.47
N GLY A 133 17.41 -18.60 -4.41
CA GLY A 133 16.01 -19.06 -4.30
C GLY A 133 15.19 -18.86 -3.01
N LYS A 134 13.93 -18.41 -3.22
CA LYS A 134 12.78 -18.45 -2.29
C LYS A 134 12.70 -17.36 -1.22
N THR A 135 12.24 -16.16 -1.59
CA THR A 135 11.01 -15.52 -1.05
C THR A 135 10.87 -14.15 -1.70
N ALA A 136 9.76 -13.98 -2.42
CA ALA A 136 9.37 -12.70 -2.98
C ALA A 136 9.08 -11.69 -1.85
N GLY A 137 9.80 -10.57 -1.88
CA GLY A 137 9.20 -9.25 -1.65
C GLY A 137 8.57 -8.97 -0.29
N ARG A 138 9.30 -9.11 0.82
CA ARG A 138 9.03 -8.20 1.95
C ARG A 138 9.79 -6.91 1.68
N ARG A 139 9.12 -5.90 1.11
CA ARG A 139 9.59 -4.51 1.19
C ARG A 139 9.74 -4.19 2.67
N GLN A 140 10.97 -4.14 3.19
CA GLN A 140 11.22 -3.43 4.42
C GLN A 140 11.04 -1.96 4.06
N SER A 141 9.84 -1.43 4.33
CA SER A 141 9.52 -0.01 4.22
C SER A 141 10.33 0.74 5.28
N GLY A 142 11.61 0.98 4.98
CA GLY A 142 12.36 2.04 5.62
C GLY A 142 11.73 3.36 5.21
N PHE A 143 11.62 4.29 6.16
CA PHE A 143 11.27 5.67 5.90
C PHE A 143 12.23 6.23 4.85
N THR A 144 11.76 6.52 3.63
CA THR A 144 12.56 7.18 2.60
C THR A 144 12.29 8.68 2.65
N VAL A 145 13.35 9.47 2.50
CA VAL A 145 13.25 10.94 2.51
C VAL A 145 12.35 11.42 1.38
N GLY A 146 12.43 10.77 0.20
CA GLY A 146 11.56 11.08 -0.92
C GLY A 146 10.08 10.83 -0.63
N GLU A 147 9.73 9.72 0.02
CA GLU A 147 8.34 9.43 0.37
C GLU A 147 7.82 10.40 1.43
N TRP A 148 8.61 10.69 2.46
CA TRP A 148 8.24 11.65 3.49
C TRP A 148 8.08 13.07 2.96
N LEU A 149 9.02 13.56 2.14
CA LEU A 149 8.93 14.88 1.50
C LEU A 149 7.68 14.99 0.62
N ASN A 150 7.33 13.93 -0.10
CA ASN A 150 6.11 13.91 -0.89
C ASN A 150 4.84 13.92 -0.02
N LYS A 151 4.83 13.27 1.15
CA LYS A 151 3.70 13.33 2.10
C LYS A 151 3.53 14.74 2.69
N VAL A 152 4.63 15.41 3.04
CA VAL A 152 4.63 16.74 3.64
C VAL A 152 4.33 17.86 2.63
N LEU A 153 4.94 17.80 1.44
CA LEU A 153 4.84 18.86 0.43
C LEU A 153 3.60 18.72 -0.48
N ASN A 154 2.94 17.55 -0.49
CA ASN A 154 1.83 17.29 -1.41
C ASN A 154 0.54 16.80 -0.72
N PRO A 155 -0.06 17.61 0.19
CA PRO A 155 -1.29 17.23 0.87
C PRO A 155 -2.49 17.06 -0.08
N LEU A 156 -2.44 17.63 -1.30
CA LEU A 156 -3.52 17.51 -2.30
C LEU A 156 -3.38 16.31 -3.26
N ARG A 157 -2.31 15.51 -3.17
CA ARG A 157 -2.10 14.34 -4.04
C ARG A 157 -2.18 12.99 -3.30
N GLN A 158 -2.29 13.02 -1.97
CA GLN A 158 -2.62 11.83 -1.16
C GLN A 158 -4.06 11.31 -1.36
N ALA A 159 -4.85 11.92 -2.25
CA ALA A 159 -6.09 11.30 -2.67
C ALA A 159 -5.89 10.12 -3.65
N ASN A 160 -4.72 9.94 -4.29
CA ASN A 160 -4.63 8.88 -5.32
C ASN A 160 -3.23 8.40 -5.75
N LEU A 161 -2.37 7.95 -4.83
CA LEU A 161 -1.20 7.12 -5.20
C LEU A 161 -0.92 6.05 -4.13
N GLY A 162 -1.91 5.21 -3.87
CA GLY A 162 -1.66 3.88 -3.33
C GLY A 162 -1.23 2.97 -4.47
N VAL A 163 0.03 2.53 -4.50
CA VAL A 163 0.37 1.29 -5.20
C VAL A 163 -0.27 0.17 -4.40
N THR A 164 -1.54 -0.13 -4.68
CA THR A 164 -2.20 -1.32 -4.17
C THR A 164 -1.65 -2.52 -4.93
N TYR A 165 -0.90 -3.37 -4.23
CA TYR A 165 -0.60 -4.72 -4.71
C TYR A 165 -1.94 -5.42 -4.92
N ALA A 166 -2.23 -5.78 -6.17
CA ALA A 166 -3.45 -6.52 -6.45
C ALA A 166 -3.17 -8.02 -6.27
N PRO A 167 -3.98 -8.72 -5.46
CA PRO A 167 -3.95 -10.17 -5.42
C PRO A 167 -4.59 -10.71 -6.71
N ASN A 168 -3.79 -11.01 -7.76
CA ASN A 168 -4.20 -11.74 -9.00
C ASN A 168 -3.25 -11.58 -10.22
N CYS A 169 -2.15 -10.82 -10.18
CA CYS A 169 -1.16 -10.89 -11.27
C CYS A 169 -0.27 -12.14 -11.11
N PRO A 170 0.10 -12.84 -12.21
CA PRO A 170 1.10 -13.90 -12.16
C PRO A 170 2.40 -13.41 -11.52
N SER A 171 3.15 -14.31 -10.87
CA SER A 171 4.35 -13.99 -10.09
C SER A 171 5.40 -13.14 -10.82
N ASP A 172 5.38 -13.17 -12.16
CA ASP A 172 6.36 -12.51 -13.01
C ASP A 172 5.98 -11.06 -13.39
N TYR A 173 4.81 -10.56 -12.95
CA TYR A 173 4.27 -9.23 -13.30
C TYR A 173 3.98 -8.37 -12.05
N PRO A 174 5.00 -7.67 -11.49
CA PRO A 174 4.93 -7.08 -10.15
C PRO A 174 4.29 -5.68 -10.06
N ILE A 175 3.76 -5.14 -11.16
CA ILE A 175 3.24 -3.75 -11.23
C ILE A 175 1.88 -3.69 -11.96
N ARG A 176 0.98 -2.83 -11.47
CA ARG A 176 -0.38 -2.61 -11.99
C ARG A 176 -0.61 -1.13 -12.32
N GLN A 177 -1.35 -0.83 -13.41
CA GLN A 177 -1.90 0.52 -13.65
C GLN A 177 -3.35 0.63 -13.13
N THR A 178 -3.69 1.81 -12.63
CA THR A 178 -5.07 2.30 -12.49
C THR A 178 -5.56 2.85 -13.83
N GLU A 179 -6.83 2.56 -14.15
CA GLU A 179 -7.65 2.89 -15.32
C GLU A 179 -7.83 1.79 -16.40
N THR A 180 -6.89 0.86 -16.62
CA THR A 180 -7.07 -0.21 -17.65
C THR A 180 -6.75 -1.65 -17.23
N GLY A 181 -6.33 -1.91 -15.98
CA GLY A 181 -6.29 -3.28 -15.42
C GLY A 181 -5.17 -4.20 -15.94
N GLN A 182 -4.14 -3.67 -16.60
CA GLN A 182 -3.03 -4.45 -17.16
C GLN A 182 -1.97 -4.83 -16.11
N CYS A 183 -1.42 -6.05 -16.22
CA CYS A 183 -0.27 -6.52 -15.43
C CYS A 183 1.00 -6.33 -16.28
N CYS A 184 2.00 -5.60 -15.77
CA CYS A 184 3.22 -5.27 -16.53
C CYS A 184 4.48 -5.81 -15.83
N THR A 185 5.54 -6.04 -16.60
CA THR A 185 6.85 -6.45 -16.07
C THR A 185 7.77 -5.25 -15.80
N ASP A 186 7.52 -4.10 -16.44
CA ASP A 186 8.36 -2.91 -16.38
C ASP A 186 7.57 -1.60 -16.13
N ARG A 187 8.17 -0.66 -15.39
CA ARG A 187 7.52 0.62 -15.02
C ARG A 187 7.35 1.60 -16.19
N ASN A 188 7.90 1.30 -17.35
CA ASN A 188 7.77 2.10 -18.58
C ASN A 188 6.64 1.58 -19.48
N TYR A 189 5.92 0.53 -19.07
CA TYR A 189 4.77 -0.06 -19.75
C TYR A 189 5.07 -0.58 -21.15
N THR A 190 6.31 -1.00 -21.39
CA THR A 190 6.74 -1.52 -22.69
C THR A 190 6.45 -3.01 -22.87
N SER A 191 6.23 -3.74 -21.79
CA SER A 191 5.87 -5.17 -21.78
C SER A 191 4.76 -5.44 -20.77
N CYS A 192 3.53 -5.57 -21.28
CA CYS A 192 2.33 -5.77 -20.49
C CYS A 192 1.46 -6.89 -21.08
N ILE A 193 0.80 -7.63 -20.19
CA ILE A 193 -0.32 -8.50 -20.53
C ILE A 193 -1.60 -7.88 -19.96
N GLN A 194 -2.74 -8.23 -20.55
CA GLN A 194 -4.01 -8.01 -19.84
C GLN A 194 -3.97 -8.87 -18.58
N GLY A 195 -4.08 -8.23 -17.40
CA GLY A 195 -4.30 -8.99 -16.16
C GLY A 195 -5.66 -9.68 -16.23
N PRO A 196 -5.95 -10.69 -15.39
CA PRO A 196 -7.32 -11.16 -15.24
C PRO A 196 -8.15 -9.93 -14.90
N THR A 197 -9.11 -9.60 -15.76
CA THR A 197 -9.84 -8.32 -15.75
C THR A 197 -10.40 -8.05 -14.35
N GLY A 198 -9.73 -7.17 -13.60
CA GLY A 198 -9.95 -7.07 -12.17
C GLY A 198 -9.20 -5.91 -11.54
N ALA A 199 -9.51 -4.68 -11.97
CA ALA A 199 -9.50 -3.50 -11.11
C ALA A 199 -10.41 -2.42 -11.70
N THR A 200 -11.67 -2.44 -11.26
CA THR A 200 -12.49 -1.24 -11.02
C THR A 200 -13.47 -1.57 -9.89
N PRO A 201 -13.43 -0.93 -8.71
CA PRO A 201 -14.64 -0.69 -7.95
C PRO A 201 -15.24 0.61 -8.50
N PRO A 202 -16.23 0.53 -9.41
CA PRO A 202 -17.61 0.31 -8.98
C PRO A 202 -18.34 -0.71 -9.86
N GLY A 203 -18.90 -1.74 -9.23
CA GLY A 203 -19.71 -2.75 -9.91
C GLY A 203 -18.86 -3.75 -10.71
N ILE A 204 -18.91 -5.04 -10.35
CA ILE A 204 -18.63 -6.07 -11.36
C ILE A 204 -19.76 -5.93 -12.36
N SER A 205 -19.57 -5.11 -13.42
CA SER A 205 -20.60 -4.57 -14.32
C SER A 205 -21.95 -5.26 -14.13
N GLY A 206 -22.78 -4.78 -13.20
CA GLY A 206 -24.00 -5.48 -12.74
C GLY A 206 -24.15 -5.65 -11.21
N PHE A 207 -23.09 -5.99 -10.47
CA PHE A 207 -23.17 -6.32 -9.03
C PHE A 207 -22.52 -5.30 -8.09
N THR A 208 -23.30 -4.84 -7.10
CA THR A 208 -22.83 -4.08 -5.94
C THR A 208 -22.41 -5.03 -4.80
N TYR A 209 -21.88 -4.52 -3.69
CA TYR A 209 -21.48 -5.34 -2.51
C TYR A 209 -22.25 -4.89 -1.27
N GLN A 210 -22.56 -5.84 -0.37
CA GLN A 210 -22.97 -5.49 0.98
C GLN A 210 -21.78 -4.94 1.78
N SER A 211 -22.09 -4.12 2.78
CA SER A 211 -21.08 -3.44 3.58
C SER A 211 -20.07 -4.42 4.18
N GLY A 212 -18.79 -4.27 3.83
CA GLY A 212 -17.69 -5.07 4.35
C GLY A 212 -17.38 -6.35 3.57
N ILE A 213 -18.17 -6.69 2.54
CA ILE A 213 -17.96 -7.88 1.69
C ILE A 213 -16.90 -7.64 0.61
N ASP A 214 -16.66 -6.38 0.25
CA ASP A 214 -15.58 -5.97 -0.65
C ASP A 214 -14.20 -6.48 -0.19
N ARG A 215 -14.00 -6.66 1.13
CA ARG A 215 -12.78 -7.21 1.70
C ARG A 215 -12.55 -8.70 1.40
N GLN A 216 -13.61 -9.43 1.02
CA GLN A 216 -13.54 -10.85 0.65
C GLN A 216 -13.20 -11.07 -0.83
N LEU A 217 -13.12 -10.01 -1.64
CA LEU A 217 -12.89 -10.12 -3.07
C LEU A 217 -11.58 -10.86 -3.41
N GLY A 218 -10.54 -10.69 -2.59
CA GLY A 218 -9.25 -11.38 -2.75
C GLY A 218 -9.31 -12.89 -2.45
N ALA A 219 -10.39 -13.36 -1.84
CA ALA A 219 -10.61 -14.77 -1.55
C ALA A 219 -11.21 -15.52 -2.75
N ALA A 220 -11.81 -14.84 -3.73
CA ALA A 220 -12.42 -15.47 -4.90
C ALA A 220 -11.40 -16.15 -5.82
N SER A 221 -11.69 -17.36 -6.26
CA SER A 221 -10.91 -18.05 -7.28
C SER A 221 -11.04 -17.39 -8.66
N ALA A 222 -10.14 -17.73 -9.59
CA ALA A 222 -10.21 -17.20 -10.96
C ALA A 222 -11.50 -17.65 -11.67
N GLU A 223 -11.91 -18.89 -11.42
CA GLU A 223 -13.12 -19.50 -11.96
C GLU A 223 -14.38 -18.78 -11.43
N LEU A 224 -14.41 -18.49 -10.13
CA LEU A 224 -15.51 -17.74 -9.53
C LEU A 224 -15.58 -16.31 -10.08
N ASN A 225 -14.43 -15.64 -10.26
CA ASN A 225 -14.38 -14.31 -10.86
C ASN A 225 -14.93 -14.30 -12.30
N ASN A 226 -14.64 -15.34 -13.09
CA ASN A 226 -15.21 -15.51 -14.44
C ASN A 226 -16.73 -15.70 -14.40
N LEU A 227 -17.24 -16.49 -13.45
CA LEU A 227 -18.67 -16.68 -13.25
C LEU A 227 -19.37 -15.35 -12.91
N ILE A 228 -18.89 -14.63 -11.89
CA ILE A 228 -19.51 -13.38 -11.43
C ILE A 228 -19.45 -12.30 -12.53
N SER A 229 -18.34 -12.23 -13.26
CA SER A 229 -18.18 -11.31 -14.41
C SER A 229 -19.21 -11.59 -15.52
N CYS A 230 -19.38 -12.87 -15.89
CA CYS A 230 -20.40 -13.25 -16.86
C CYS A 230 -21.81 -12.91 -16.37
N MET A 231 -22.12 -13.20 -15.10
CA MET A 231 -23.43 -12.94 -14.53
C MET A 231 -23.74 -11.44 -14.51
N GLY A 232 -22.77 -10.59 -14.15
CA GLY A 232 -22.97 -9.14 -14.09
C GLY A 232 -23.43 -8.57 -15.44
N SER A 233 -22.88 -9.06 -16.55
CA SER A 233 -23.28 -8.62 -17.89
C SER A 233 -24.74 -8.94 -18.25
N ARG A 234 -25.40 -9.82 -17.50
CA ARG A 234 -26.76 -10.32 -17.75
C ARG A 234 -27.78 -9.85 -16.72
N VAL A 235 -27.36 -9.68 -15.47
CA VAL A 235 -28.25 -9.37 -14.35
C VAL A 235 -27.56 -8.47 -13.34
N GLY A 236 -28.35 -7.58 -12.73
CA GLY A 236 -27.91 -6.72 -11.63
C GLY A 236 -28.23 -7.31 -10.25
N GLY A 237 -27.48 -6.91 -9.23
CA GLY A 237 -27.75 -7.34 -7.85
C GLY A 237 -26.70 -6.86 -6.86
N GLN A 238 -26.62 -7.55 -5.72
CA GLN A 238 -25.66 -7.27 -4.67
C GLN A 238 -25.01 -8.57 -4.17
N ILE A 239 -23.69 -8.61 -4.08
CA ILE A 239 -22.94 -9.71 -3.47
C ILE A 239 -23.00 -9.56 -1.95
N SER A 240 -23.54 -10.57 -1.26
CA SER A 240 -23.67 -10.63 0.19
C SER A 240 -22.60 -11.50 0.87
N SER A 241 -21.96 -12.41 0.13
CA SER A 241 -20.84 -13.22 0.65
C SER A 241 -20.02 -13.79 -0.51
N ILE A 242 -18.69 -13.82 -0.34
CA ILE A 242 -17.75 -14.55 -1.20
C ILE A 242 -17.04 -15.60 -0.35
N SER A 243 -16.58 -15.22 0.85
CA SER A 243 -15.90 -16.09 1.80
C SER A 243 -16.32 -15.74 3.24
N ASP A 244 -15.57 -16.19 4.24
CA ASP A 244 -15.78 -15.74 5.62
C ASP A 244 -15.02 -14.44 5.92
N SER A 245 -15.58 -13.62 6.80
CA SER A 245 -14.87 -12.49 7.41
C SER A 245 -13.75 -12.95 8.35
N TYR A 246 -13.86 -14.12 8.99
CA TYR A 246 -12.82 -14.68 9.85
C TYR A 246 -11.55 -15.07 9.09
N ILE A 247 -11.68 -15.45 7.81
CA ILE A 247 -10.51 -15.72 6.95
C ILE A 247 -9.81 -14.40 6.60
N VAL A 248 -10.59 -13.40 6.18
CA VAL A 248 -10.07 -12.10 5.78
C VAL A 248 -9.43 -11.34 6.95
N ASP A 249 -10.00 -11.47 8.14
CA ASP A 249 -9.47 -10.86 9.37
C ASP A 249 -8.35 -11.70 10.02
N GLY A 250 -7.95 -12.82 9.40
CA GLY A 250 -6.88 -13.71 9.89
C GLY A 250 -7.19 -14.43 11.20
N ARG A 251 -8.47 -14.48 11.61
CA ARG A 251 -8.93 -15.16 12.83
C ARG A 251 -8.94 -16.67 12.66
N ASN A 252 -9.37 -17.13 11.49
CA ASN A 252 -9.41 -18.54 11.14
C ASN A 252 -8.66 -18.79 9.82
N THR A 253 -8.00 -19.94 9.72
CA THR A 253 -7.41 -20.43 8.47
C THR A 253 -8.48 -21.06 7.57
N TRP A 254 -8.15 -21.23 6.29
CA TRP A 254 -8.98 -21.97 5.35
C TRP A 254 -9.30 -23.38 5.83
N ASP A 255 -8.32 -24.09 6.41
CA ASP A 255 -8.52 -25.42 7.01
C ASP A 255 -9.52 -25.41 8.17
N GLN A 256 -9.43 -24.42 9.04
CA GLN A 256 -10.34 -24.26 10.17
C GLN A 256 -11.77 -24.01 9.69
N CYS A 257 -11.96 -23.15 8.68
CA CYS A 257 -13.26 -22.94 8.08
C CYS A 257 -13.78 -24.17 7.33
N ARG A 258 -12.93 -24.91 6.60
CA ARG A 258 -13.29 -26.20 5.98
C ARG A 258 -13.75 -27.22 7.02
N ALA A 259 -13.17 -27.21 8.22
CA ALA A 259 -13.55 -28.08 9.32
C ALA A 259 -14.88 -27.66 10.02
N GLY A 260 -15.54 -26.60 9.56
CA GLY A 260 -16.82 -26.14 10.11
C GLY A 260 -16.70 -25.13 11.26
N GLN A 261 -15.56 -24.45 11.39
CA GLN A 261 -15.36 -23.40 12.41
C GLN A 261 -15.81 -22.01 11.96
N CYS A 262 -16.53 -21.91 10.83
CA CYS A 262 -16.93 -20.66 10.19
C CYS A 262 -18.44 -20.71 9.85
N GLN A 263 -18.97 -19.64 9.27
CA GLN A 263 -20.42 -19.43 9.16
C GLN A 263 -21.14 -20.47 8.26
N HIS A 264 -20.49 -20.98 7.22
CA HIS A 264 -21.03 -22.03 6.36
C HIS A 264 -20.65 -23.43 6.87
N THR A 265 -21.39 -24.43 6.43
CA THR A 265 -21.16 -25.84 6.79
C THR A 265 -19.75 -26.31 6.41
N ALA A 266 -19.25 -27.31 7.14
CA ALA A 266 -17.97 -27.94 6.86
C ALA A 266 -17.86 -28.38 5.38
N GLY A 267 -16.73 -28.07 4.76
CA GLY A 267 -16.46 -28.33 3.35
C GLY A 267 -17.24 -27.45 2.36
N SER A 268 -17.72 -26.27 2.76
CA SER A 268 -18.41 -25.31 1.86
C SER A 268 -17.52 -24.78 0.72
N CYS A 269 -18.09 -24.51 -0.45
CA CYS A 269 -17.41 -23.86 -1.58
C CYS A 269 -16.87 -22.46 -1.23
N HIS A 270 -17.47 -21.78 -0.24
CA HIS A 270 -16.96 -20.49 0.25
C HIS A 270 -15.55 -20.61 0.86
N TYR A 271 -15.18 -21.81 1.28
CA TYR A 271 -13.91 -22.13 1.96
C TYR A 271 -13.04 -23.09 1.13
N GLY A 272 -13.26 -23.17 -0.18
CA GLY A 272 -12.49 -24.05 -1.04
C GLY A 272 -12.90 -25.52 -0.94
N GLY A 273 -14.11 -25.80 -0.47
CA GLY A 273 -14.69 -27.14 -0.50
C GLY A 273 -13.90 -28.18 0.29
N ARG A 274 -13.95 -29.44 -0.15
CA ARG A 274 -13.17 -30.54 0.44
C ARG A 274 -11.71 -30.55 -0.03
N ASN A 275 -11.44 -30.16 -1.28
CA ASN A 275 -10.12 -30.32 -1.94
C ASN A 275 -9.70 -29.17 -2.88
N CYS A 276 -10.36 -27.99 -2.85
CA CYS A 276 -10.19 -26.96 -3.87
C CYS A 276 -9.15 -25.88 -3.52
N GLY A 277 -8.25 -26.14 -2.57
CA GLY A 277 -7.25 -25.17 -2.12
C GLY A 277 -7.85 -24.00 -1.33
N ASP A 278 -7.04 -22.97 -1.10
CA ASP A 278 -7.32 -21.88 -0.17
C ASP A 278 -7.95 -20.67 -0.88
N GLN A 279 -9.04 -20.94 -1.61
CA GLN A 279 -9.82 -19.94 -2.35
C GLN A 279 -11.32 -20.27 -2.29
N SER A 280 -12.17 -19.26 -2.48
CA SER A 280 -13.61 -19.42 -2.59
C SER A 280 -14.02 -19.71 -4.02
N TYR A 281 -14.93 -20.67 -4.16
CA TYR A 281 -15.58 -21.07 -5.41
C TYR A 281 -17.09 -20.83 -5.38
N ALA A 282 -17.58 -20.10 -4.38
CA ALA A 282 -18.99 -19.74 -4.22
C ALA A 282 -19.20 -18.25 -3.98
N VAL A 283 -20.40 -17.78 -4.32
CA VAL A 283 -20.88 -16.43 -4.07
C VAL A 283 -22.35 -16.48 -3.67
N ASP A 284 -22.70 -15.63 -2.71
CA ASP A 284 -24.08 -15.36 -2.31
C ASP A 284 -24.51 -14.01 -2.87
N LEU A 285 -25.67 -14.00 -3.53
CA LEU A 285 -26.19 -12.87 -4.30
C LEU A 285 -27.60 -12.50 -3.86
N VAL A 286 -27.85 -11.22 -3.68
CA VAL A 286 -29.16 -10.64 -3.34
C VAL A 286 -29.66 -9.83 -4.53
N GLY A 287 -30.92 -10.07 -4.93
CA GLY A 287 -31.53 -9.40 -6.07
C GLY A 287 -32.80 -10.13 -6.52
N ASP A 288 -33.09 -10.13 -7.81
CA ASP A 288 -34.15 -10.98 -8.37
C ASP A 288 -33.63 -12.42 -8.44
N ASN A 289 -34.08 -13.26 -7.50
CA ASN A 289 -33.60 -14.63 -7.38
C ASN A 289 -33.78 -15.43 -8.68
N ASN A 290 -34.85 -15.22 -9.44
CA ASN A 290 -35.07 -15.97 -10.69
C ASN A 290 -34.07 -15.54 -11.76
N ALA A 291 -33.88 -14.23 -11.95
CA ALA A 291 -32.89 -13.71 -12.89
C ALA A 291 -31.45 -14.10 -12.51
N LEU A 292 -31.12 -14.10 -11.22
CA LEU A 292 -29.82 -14.51 -10.71
C LEU A 292 -29.54 -15.99 -10.95
N LYS A 293 -30.52 -16.87 -10.70
CA LYS A 293 -30.39 -18.31 -10.96
C LYS A 293 -30.19 -18.61 -12.44
N ASP A 294 -30.96 -17.95 -13.29
CA ASP A 294 -30.87 -18.14 -14.73
C ASP A 294 -29.52 -17.65 -15.28
N ALA A 295 -29.06 -16.47 -14.83
CA ALA A 295 -27.74 -15.97 -15.19
C ALA A 295 -26.61 -16.88 -14.70
N ALA A 296 -26.68 -17.38 -13.45
CA ALA A 296 -25.69 -18.29 -12.90
C ALA A 296 -25.56 -19.57 -13.74
N ARG A 297 -26.69 -20.19 -14.11
CA ARG A 297 -26.71 -21.39 -14.97
C ARG A 297 -26.15 -21.11 -16.37
N GLN A 298 -26.52 -19.97 -16.96
CA GLN A 298 -26.02 -19.56 -18.29
C GLN A 298 -24.51 -19.24 -18.29
N CYS A 299 -23.97 -18.85 -17.13
CA CYS A 299 -22.57 -18.51 -16.95
C CYS A 299 -21.71 -19.67 -16.42
N GLY A 300 -22.26 -20.89 -16.37
CA GLY A 300 -21.50 -22.09 -16.04
C GLY A 300 -21.38 -22.38 -14.55
N ALA A 301 -22.29 -21.88 -13.70
CA ALA A 301 -22.37 -22.33 -12.32
C ALA A 301 -22.74 -23.82 -12.28
N ASN A 302 -21.94 -24.60 -11.55
CA ASN A 302 -22.16 -26.04 -11.37
C ASN A 302 -23.21 -26.34 -10.30
N PHE A 303 -23.40 -25.43 -9.35
CA PHE A 303 -24.44 -25.54 -8.34
C PHE A 303 -25.06 -24.17 -8.08
N VAL A 304 -26.39 -24.13 -8.02
CA VAL A 304 -27.18 -22.92 -7.77
C VAL A 304 -28.34 -23.28 -6.85
N LEU A 305 -28.45 -22.58 -5.72
CA LEU A 305 -29.49 -22.79 -4.72
C LEU A 305 -30.19 -21.45 -4.40
N ASP A 306 -31.52 -21.49 -4.35
CA ASP A 306 -32.34 -20.38 -3.87
C ASP A 306 -32.58 -20.56 -2.37
N GLU A 307 -32.03 -19.68 -1.55
CA GLU A 307 -32.22 -19.72 -0.09
C GLU A 307 -33.29 -18.71 0.36
N GLY A 308 -34.05 -18.16 -0.59
CA GLY A 308 -35.17 -17.24 -0.38
C GLY A 308 -34.72 -15.80 -0.23
N ASN A 309 -33.84 -15.50 0.73
CA ASN A 309 -33.31 -14.15 0.94
C ASN A 309 -32.03 -13.85 0.13
N HIS A 310 -31.40 -14.88 -0.44
CA HIS A 310 -30.28 -14.77 -1.37
C HIS A 310 -30.21 -16.01 -2.26
N VAL A 311 -29.45 -15.90 -3.35
CA VAL A 311 -29.10 -16.98 -4.26
C VAL A 311 -27.64 -17.33 -4.06
N HIS A 312 -27.40 -18.59 -3.71
CA HIS A 312 -26.07 -19.18 -3.68
C HIS A 312 -25.71 -19.72 -5.07
N ALA A 313 -24.53 -19.39 -5.57
CA ALA A 313 -24.00 -19.92 -6.82
C ALA A 313 -22.54 -20.35 -6.65
N SER A 314 -22.16 -21.50 -7.22
CA SER A 314 -20.78 -21.97 -7.16
C SER A 314 -20.33 -22.68 -8.44
N VAL A 315 -19.03 -22.58 -8.71
CA VAL A 315 -18.36 -23.24 -9.85
C VAL A 315 -17.86 -24.64 -9.50
N GLY A 316 -17.83 -25.04 -8.23
CA GLY A 316 -17.50 -26.39 -7.79
C GLY A 316 -18.75 -27.26 -7.64
N ALA A 317 -18.76 -28.48 -8.21
CA ALA A 317 -19.86 -29.41 -8.01
C ALA A 317 -19.97 -29.82 -6.53
N ALA A 318 -21.03 -29.37 -5.84
CA ALA A 318 -21.36 -29.68 -4.45
C ALA A 318 -20.15 -29.67 -3.48
N CYS A 319 -19.24 -28.72 -3.71
CA CYS A 319 -18.05 -28.37 -2.92
C CYS A 319 -16.98 -29.46 -2.67
N GLY A 320 -16.69 -30.30 -3.66
CA GLY A 320 -15.44 -31.07 -3.75
C GLY A 320 -14.66 -30.79 -5.03
N CYS A 321 -14.61 -29.52 -5.44
CA CYS A 321 -14.37 -28.96 -6.78
C CYS A 321 -13.47 -29.79 -7.72
N ASN A 322 -14.14 -30.35 -8.73
CA ASN A 322 -13.69 -31.00 -9.97
C ASN A 322 -12.48 -31.91 -9.89
#